data_AF-A0A0R2NM95-F1
#
_entry.id   AF-A0A0R2NM95-F1
#
_cell.length_a   1.000
_cell.length_b   1.000
_cell.length_c   1.000
_cell.angle_alpha   90.00
_cell.angle_beta   90.00
_cell.angle_gamma   90.00
#
_symmetry.space_group_name_H-M   'P 1'
#
loop_
_entity.id
_entity.type
_entity.pdbx_description
1 polymer ?
#
loop_
_entity_poly.entity_id
_entity_poly.type
_entity_poly.pdbx_seq_one_letter_code
_entity_poly.pdbx_strand_id
1 'polypeptide(L)' 'MVIKTTEEYVEFFINLNMGKEVSLLSFVNNERMVLKQKLQNKINEKEPIKKGIIILEGLIKEISENKELAVLEKYQNKG' A
#
# COMPACT_ATOMS: atom_id res chain seq x y z
N MET A 1 -10.41 -5.42 -3.00
CA MET A 1 -10.17 -4.51 -1.87
C MET A 1 -10.21 -3.09 -2.41
N VAL A 2 -11.04 -2.22 -1.84
CA VAL A 2 -11.06 -0.78 -2.18
C VAL A 2 -10.32 -0.10 -1.05
N ILE A 3 -9.00 0.06 -1.21
CA ILE A 3 -8.16 0.79 -0.26
C ILE A 3 -8.59 2.26 -0.33
N LYS A 4 -9.10 2.83 0.78
CA LYS A 4 -9.56 4.23 0.78
C LYS A 4 -8.50 5.17 1.32
N THR A 5 -7.64 4.70 2.23
CA THR A 5 -6.55 5.49 2.80
C THR A 5 -5.26 4.68 2.96
N THR A 6 -4.13 5.39 3.11
CA THR A 6 -2.82 4.78 3.42
C THR A 6 -2.84 4.08 4.78
N GLU A 7 -3.54 4.65 5.75
CA GLU A 7 -3.64 4.11 7.12
C GLU A 7 -4.33 2.75 7.15
N GLU A 8 -5.51 2.63 6.52
CA GLU A 8 -6.22 1.35 6.39
C GLU A 8 -5.34 0.27 5.73
N TYR A 9 -4.50 0.67 4.77
CA TYR A 9 -3.61 -0.26 4.07
C TYR A 9 -2.47 -0.75 4.97
N VAL A 10 -1.83 0.15 5.71
CA VAL A 10 -0.73 -0.19 6.61
C VAL A 10 -1.25 -1.02 7.79
N GLU A 11 -2.39 -0.67 8.36
CA GLU A 11 -3.06 -1.49 9.39
C GLU A 11 -3.39 -2.89 8.88
N PHE A 12 -3.93 -3.00 7.66
CA PHE A 12 -4.19 -4.30 7.04
C PHE A 12 -2.91 -5.14 6.93
N PHE A 13 -1.81 -4.54 6.46
CA PHE A 13 -0.52 -5.23 6.39
C PHE A 13 -0.02 -5.71 7.76
N ILE A 14 -0.12 -4.86 8.79
CA ILE A 14 0.27 -5.19 10.16
C ILE A 14 -0.57 -6.35 10.70
N ASN A 15 -1.89 -6.30 10.48
CA ASN A 15 -2.84 -7.31 10.94
C ASN A 15 -2.65 -8.67 10.27
N LEU A 16 -2.09 -8.71 9.05
CA LEU A 16 -1.70 -9.97 8.40
C LEU A 16 -0.47 -10.62 9.04
N ASN A 17 0.23 -9.93 9.96
CA ASN A 17 1.43 -10.41 10.66
C ASN A 17 2.54 -10.93 9.71
N MET A 18 2.60 -10.40 8.49
CA MET A 18 3.56 -10.82 7.47
C MET A 18 4.94 -10.18 7.62
N GLY A 19 5.09 -9.19 8.51
CA GLY A 19 6.33 -8.42 8.70
C GLY A 19 7.57 -9.23 9.09
N LYS A 20 7.42 -10.52 9.41
CA LYS A 20 8.54 -11.46 9.65
C LYS A 20 9.17 -12.00 8.37
N GLU A 21 8.39 -12.10 7.29
CA GLU A 21 8.81 -12.74 6.04
C GLU A 21 8.77 -11.78 4.84
N VAL A 22 7.91 -10.76 4.90
CA VAL A 22 7.68 -9.81 3.81
C VAL A 22 7.74 -8.39 4.35
N SER A 23 8.59 -7.55 3.75
CA SER A 23 8.65 -6.12 4.07
C SER A 23 7.42 -5.37 3.55
N LEU A 24 7.05 -4.27 4.21
CA LEU A 24 5.95 -3.41 3.77
C LEU A 24 6.21 -2.90 2.35
N LEU A 25 7.45 -2.51 2.04
CA LEU A 25 7.85 -2.05 0.72
C LEU A 25 7.62 -3.12 -0.35
N SER A 26 8.00 -4.38 -0.10
CA SER A 26 7.78 -5.47 -1.04
C SER A 26 6.29 -5.72 -1.25
N PHE A 27 5.51 -5.70 -0.18
CA PHE A 27 4.06 -5.88 -0.21
C PHE A 27 3.36 -4.79 -1.04
N VAL A 28 3.69 -3.51 -0.79
CA VAL A 28 3.15 -2.36 -1.52
C VAL A 28 3.53 -2.40 -3.00
N ASN A 29 4.77 -2.76 -3.33
CA ASN A 29 5.22 -2.86 -4.71
C ASN A 29 4.48 -3.96 -5.49
N ASN A 30 4.27 -5.12 -4.86
CA ASN A 30 3.52 -6.21 -5.46
C ASN A 30 2.07 -5.81 -5.76
N GLU A 31 1.37 -5.22 -4.79
CA GLU A 31 -0.01 -4.78 -5.01
C GLU A 31 -0.09 -3.68 -6.07
N ARG A 32 0.87 -2.73 -6.08
CA ARG A 32 0.96 -1.69 -7.11
C ARG A 32 1.10 -2.29 -8.51
N MET A 33 1.95 -3.31 -8.68
CA MET A 33 2.11 -4.01 -9.95
C MET A 33 0.80 -4.66 -10.39
N VAL A 34 0.12 -5.36 -9.48
CA VAL A 34 -1.17 -6.01 -9.74
C VAL A 34 -2.25 -4.99 -10.14
N LEU A 35 -2.33 -3.85 -9.45
CA LEU A 35 -3.28 -2.79 -9.79
C LEU A 35 -2.99 -2.16 -11.15
N LYS A 36 -1.71 -1.95 -11.51
CA LYS A 36 -1.35 -1.45 -12.85
C LYS A 36 -1.73 -2.41 -13.96
N GLN A 37 -1.53 -3.72 -13.77
CA GLN A 37 -1.97 -4.74 -14.72
C GLN A 37 -3.51 -4.76 -14.85
N LYS A 38 -4.23 -4.70 -13.74
CA LYS A 38 -5.70 -4.61 -13.74
C LYS A 38 -6.19 -3.35 -14.45
N LEU A 39 -5.52 -2.21 -14.28
CA LEU A 39 -5.86 -0.95 -14.94
C LEU A 39 -5.71 -1.03 -16.46
N GLN A 40 -4.68 -1.72 -16.95
CA GLN A 40 -4.45 -1.95 -18.37
C GLN A 40 -5.55 -2.86 -18.97
N ASN A 41 -5.95 -3.89 -18.24
CA ASN A 41 -6.91 -4.89 -18.72
C ASN A 41 -8.39 -4.48 -18.59
N LYS A 42 -8.72 -3.50 -17.75
CA LYS A 42 -10.11 -3.05 -17.56
C LYS A 42 -10.55 -2.02 -18.62
N ILE A 43 -11.75 -2.19 -19.15
CA ILE A 43 -12.39 -1.22 -20.07
C ILE A 43 -13.21 -0.18 -19.28
N ASN A 44 -13.88 -0.58 -18.19
CA ASN A 44 -14.71 0.28 -17.32
C ASN A 44 -14.17 0.33 -15.87
N GLU A 45 -14.57 1.35 -15.09
CA GLU A 45 -14.26 1.51 -13.65
C GLU A 45 -12.77 1.65 -13.28
N LYS A 46 -12.05 2.46 -14.07
CA LYS A 46 -10.61 2.73 -13.84
C LYS A 46 -10.32 3.60 -12.61
N GLU A 47 -11.26 4.46 -12.24
CA GLU A 47 -11.05 5.49 -11.19
C GLU A 47 -10.68 4.92 -9.81
N PRO A 48 -11.38 3.90 -9.26
CA PRO A 48 -10.98 3.29 -8.00
C PRO A 48 -9.58 2.65 -8.06
N ILE A 49 -9.22 2.05 -9.20
CA ILE A 49 -7.90 1.42 -9.39
C ILE A 49 -6.80 2.48 -9.40
N LYS A 50 -7.01 3.61 -10.11
CA LYS A 50 -6.07 4.74 -10.11
C LYS A 50 -5.88 5.32 -8.71
N LYS A 51 -6.97 5.51 -7.96
CA LYS A 51 -6.89 6.00 -6.57
C LYS A 51 -6.06 5.06 -5.68
N GLY A 52 -6.28 3.75 -5.80
CA GLY A 52 -5.45 2.75 -5.12
C GLY A 52 -3.97 2.88 -5.49
N ILE A 53 -3.64 3.00 -6.78
CA ILE A 53 -2.24 3.19 -7.23
C ILE A 53 -1.62 4.45 -6.61
N ILE A 54 -2.34 5.57 -6.56
CA ILE A 54 -1.84 6.83 -5.98
C ILE A 54 -1.52 6.66 -4.50
N ILE A 55 -2.39 5.98 -3.74
CA ILE A 55 -2.15 5.69 -2.32
C ILE A 55 -0.86 4.86 -2.15
N LEU A 56 -0.71 3.80 -2.94
CA LEU A 56 0.48 2.93 -2.87
C LEU A 56 1.76 3.67 -3.29
N GLU A 57 1.70 4.53 -4.31
CA GLU A 57 2.85 5.35 -4.73
C GLU A 57 3.23 6.38 -3.66
N GLY A 58 2.25 6.97 -2.97
CA GLY A 58 2.49 7.84 -1.81
C GLY A 58 3.19 7.10 -0.67
N LEU A 59 2.75 5.88 -0.37
CA LEU A 59 3.36 5.05 0.68
C LEU A 59 4.79 4.61 0.32
N ILE A 60 5.05 4.24 -0.94
CA ILE A 60 6.41 3.93 -1.41
C ILE A 60 7.33 5.14 -1.22
N LYS A 61 6.86 6.35 -1.58
CA LYS A 61 7.62 7.59 -1.40
C LYS A 61 7.91 7.84 0.07
N GLU A 62 6.91 7.68 0.94
CA GLU A 62 7.05 7.86 2.39
C GLU A 62 8.10 6.89 2.99
N ILE A 63 8.07 5.61 2.57
CA ILE A 63 9.05 4.59 2.99
C ILE A 63 10.45 4.95 2.49
N SER A 64 10.57 5.43 1.26
CA SER A 64 11.86 5.86 0.70
C SER A 64 12.47 7.06 1.43
N GLU A 65 11.62 7.97 1.94
CA GLU A 65 12.05 9.19 2.63
C GLU A 65 12.35 8.95 4.12
N ASN A 66 11.53 8.13 4.79
CA ASN A 66 11.58 7.97 6.27
C ASN A 66 12.12 6.62 6.74
N LYS A 67 12.41 5.69 5.82
CA LYS A 67 12.66 4.25 6.07
C LYS A 67 11.41 3.52 6.58
N GLU A 68 11.35 2.23 6.28
CA GLU A 68 10.17 1.41 6.54
C GLU A 68 9.77 1.32 8.02
N LEU A 69 10.74 1.18 8.93
CA LEU A 69 10.46 1.07 10.37
C LEU A 69 9.75 2.32 10.93
N ALA A 70 10.22 3.52 10.56
CA ALA A 70 9.59 4.76 11.03
C ALA A 70 8.16 4.93 10.51
N VAL A 71 7.90 4.45 9.28
CA VAL A 71 6.57 4.44 8.70
C VAL A 71 5.67 3.48 9.48
N LEU A 72 6.12 2.25 9.76
CA LEU A 72 5.36 1.28 10.55
C LEU A 72 5.04 1.83 11.95
N GLU A 73 6.02 2.37 12.65
CA GLU A 73 5.83 2.98 13.99
C GLU A 73 4.82 4.13 13.97
N LYS A 74 4.88 4.99 12.94
CA LYS A 74 3.96 6.12 12.77
C LYS A 74 2.50 5.67 12.68
N TYR A 75 2.22 4.56 11.98
CA TYR A 75 0.85 4.05 11.83
C TYR A 75 0.45 3.10 12.97
N GLN A 76 1.40 2.49 13.69
CA GLN A 76 1.12 1.70 14.89
C GLN A 76 0.78 2.55 16.12
N ASN A 77 1.40 3.72 16.27
CA ASN A 77 1.21 4.59 17.46
C ASN A 77 0.03 5.56 17.36
N LYS A 78 -0.84 5.40 16.36
CA LYS A 78 -2.07 6.20 16.21
C LYS A 78 -3.31 5.57 16.85
N GLY A 79 -3.15 4.46 17.56
CA GLY A 79 -4.19 3.79 18.35
C GLY A 79 -4.38 4.38 19.74
#